data_AF-A0A1D8B0K3-F1
#
_entry.id   AF-A0A1D8B0K3-F1
#
_cell.length_a   1.000
_cell.length_b   1.000
_cell.length_c   1.000
_cell.angle_alpha   90.00
_cell.angle_beta   90.00
_cell.angle_gamma   90.00
#
_symmetry.space_group_name_H-M   'P 1'
#
loop_
_entity.id
_entity.type
_entity.pdbx_description
1 polymer ?
#
loop_
_entity_poly.entity_id
_entity_poly.type
_entity_poly.pdbx_seq_one_letter_code
_entity_poly.pdbx_strand_id
1 'polypeptide(L)'
;MIPGIGGSELADEAGRVVYGSGVRRLVGSALDPGALDIGNDLRPVGLIGPCSVVFKQLVTGYDGLIRGLGRALGLSEAQVATAGPDLASADAALVAFPYDFRRPVERIAHDLDREVRRRAQGRRVVLVAHSMGGLVAAWWWAFLSEGVEVADIITLGTPYRGAAKALNVLVNGVRVGGHELSGLTGVLRTWDSVFDLLPHYQVVEDGGGGPYPYQLPSTVTEAVPDFSARALKAYRANRDMHRALVEKAGSGGNPFTSYYSQGHATLGRAIVDAASGQLEVAKGNPQELPPSWDGGDGTVPVFSTIPDSLEDDVNRRRRLVGKHQDLVEEKPIFDHVSEHLRDRLPPAAQGGARDEGGAYVQLDLDDVLPIGESQAIRMRVVDSRDQILEVSGVGGNVGGQRFRAERREDGWWSARLPALEEGVHQLTVIATGVPGADRILFNTRVGAASCVSE
;
A
#
# COMPACT_ATOMS: atom_id res chain seq x y z
N MET A 1 10.18 2.93 -10.44
CA MET A 1 9.82 1.52 -10.17
C MET A 1 10.98 0.87 -9.43
N ILE A 2 10.70 0.27 -8.27
CA ILE A 2 11.69 -0.34 -7.38
C ILE A 2 11.40 -1.84 -7.29
N PRO A 3 12.31 -2.72 -7.75
CA PRO A 3 12.07 -4.17 -7.77
C PRO A 3 12.18 -4.79 -6.37
N GLY A 4 11.80 -6.06 -6.26
CA GLY A 4 12.03 -6.90 -5.09
C GLY A 4 13.45 -7.49 -5.04
N ILE A 5 13.72 -8.26 -3.98
CA ILE A 5 14.99 -8.97 -3.81
C ILE A 5 15.27 -9.87 -5.02
N GLY A 6 16.48 -9.76 -5.57
CA GLY A 6 16.85 -10.51 -6.76
C GLY A 6 16.24 -9.98 -8.06
N GLY A 7 15.61 -8.81 -8.08
CA GLY A 7 14.99 -8.23 -9.27
C GLY A 7 15.90 -7.36 -10.14
N SER A 8 17.16 -7.20 -9.76
CA SER A 8 18.19 -6.46 -10.50
C SER A 8 19.19 -7.40 -11.15
N GLU A 9 19.72 -7.05 -12.31
CA GLU A 9 20.92 -7.66 -12.87
C GLU A 9 22.16 -7.07 -12.21
N LEU A 10 23.12 -7.91 -11.83
CA LEU A 10 24.36 -7.51 -11.17
C LEU A 10 25.56 -7.86 -12.04
N ALA A 11 26.49 -6.91 -12.16
CA ALA A 11 27.76 -7.07 -12.89
C ALA A 11 28.97 -6.85 -11.98
N ASP A 12 30.07 -7.54 -12.29
CA ASP A 12 31.37 -7.33 -11.64
C ASP A 12 32.05 -6.03 -12.09
N GLU A 13 33.20 -5.70 -11.48
CA GLU A 13 34.00 -4.52 -11.84
C GLU A 13 34.35 -4.48 -13.34
N ALA A 14 34.65 -5.64 -13.93
CA ALA A 14 34.96 -5.81 -15.34
C ALA A 14 33.72 -5.66 -16.27
N GLY A 15 32.54 -5.44 -15.71
CA GLY A 15 31.29 -5.26 -16.45
C GLY A 15 30.66 -6.55 -16.93
N ARG A 16 31.12 -7.71 -16.45
CA ARG A 16 30.50 -9.00 -16.76
C ARG A 16 29.29 -9.19 -15.86
N VAL A 17 28.13 -9.44 -16.47
CA VAL A 17 26.90 -9.78 -15.73
C VAL A 17 27.09 -11.14 -15.06
N VAL A 18 27.10 -11.15 -13.72
CA VAL A 18 27.22 -12.36 -12.90
C VAL A 18 25.85 -12.90 -12.46
N TYR A 19 24.81 -12.08 -12.55
CA TYR A 19 23.42 -12.43 -12.27
C TYR A 19 22.46 -11.61 -13.12
N GLY A 20 21.57 -12.26 -13.88
CA GLY A 20 20.61 -11.59 -14.77
C GLY A 20 19.93 -12.54 -15.78
N SER A 21 19.06 -11.99 -16.62
CA SER A 21 18.34 -12.73 -17.65
C SER A 21 19.16 -12.86 -18.93
N GLY A 22 19.23 -14.05 -19.52
CA GLY A 22 19.93 -14.25 -20.81
C GLY A 22 21.34 -14.82 -20.76
N VAL A 23 21.79 -15.37 -19.62
CA VAL A 23 22.98 -16.22 -19.67
C VAL A 23 22.63 -17.49 -20.47
N ARG A 24 23.18 -17.62 -21.69
CA ARG A 24 23.34 -18.89 -22.41
C ARG A 24 24.11 -19.90 -21.55
N ARG A 25 23.46 -20.48 -20.54
CA ARG A 25 23.96 -21.55 -19.67
C ARG A 25 23.05 -22.77 -19.71
N LEU A 26 22.41 -22.99 -20.87
CA LEU A 26 21.68 -24.24 -21.16
C LEU A 26 22.61 -25.43 -21.42
N VAL A 27 23.94 -25.24 -21.43
CA VAL A 27 24.92 -26.33 -21.36
C VAL A 27 26.16 -25.85 -20.57
N GLY A 28 26.40 -26.42 -19.39
CA GLY A 28 27.77 -26.60 -18.88
C GLY A 28 28.34 -25.69 -17.79
N SER A 29 27.66 -24.68 -17.24
CA SER A 29 28.18 -24.01 -16.04
C SER A 29 27.08 -23.64 -15.06
N ALA A 30 27.01 -24.38 -13.95
CA ALA A 30 26.29 -23.94 -12.77
C ALA A 30 26.69 -22.50 -12.44
N LEU A 31 25.71 -21.64 -12.13
CA LEU A 31 25.97 -20.35 -11.49
C LEU A 31 26.97 -20.61 -10.36
N ASP A 32 28.14 -19.98 -10.39
CA ASP A 32 29.06 -20.02 -9.26
C ASP A 32 28.38 -19.18 -8.16
N PRO A 33 27.82 -19.79 -7.10
CA PRO A 33 27.12 -19.03 -6.09
C PRO A 33 28.06 -18.02 -5.43
N GLY A 34 29.35 -18.35 -5.34
CA GLY A 34 30.38 -17.50 -4.75
C GLY A 34 30.53 -16.15 -5.46
N ALA A 35 30.14 -16.04 -6.73
CA ALA A 35 30.13 -14.75 -7.44
C ALA A 35 29.17 -13.73 -6.80
N LEU A 36 28.13 -14.20 -6.11
CA LEU A 36 27.14 -13.36 -5.43
C LEU A 36 27.45 -13.13 -3.94
N ASP A 37 28.60 -13.57 -3.44
CA ASP A 37 29.05 -13.31 -2.08
C ASP A 37 29.07 -11.79 -1.78
N ILE A 38 28.66 -11.39 -0.58
CA ILE A 38 28.60 -9.97 -0.19
C ILE A 38 29.96 -9.27 -0.26
N GLY A 39 31.06 -10.02 -0.15
CA GLY A 39 32.43 -9.53 -0.27
C GLY A 39 32.82 -9.11 -1.69
N ASN A 40 32.12 -9.59 -2.72
CA ASN A 40 32.36 -9.16 -4.09
C ASN A 40 31.67 -7.82 -4.36
N ASP A 41 32.43 -6.89 -4.93
CA ASP A 41 31.86 -5.63 -5.40
C ASP A 41 31.08 -5.87 -6.70
N LEU A 42 29.75 -5.74 -6.61
CA LEU A 42 28.86 -5.87 -7.75
C LEU A 42 28.02 -4.61 -7.87
N ARG A 43 27.78 -4.21 -9.11
CA ARG A 43 26.96 -3.05 -9.44
C ARG A 43 25.66 -3.47 -10.12
N PRO A 44 24.53 -2.84 -9.78
CA PRO A 44 23.29 -3.01 -10.53
C PRO A 44 23.42 -2.40 -11.92
N VAL A 45 23.00 -3.14 -12.95
CA VAL A 45 23.09 -2.68 -14.36
C VAL A 45 21.74 -2.64 -15.08
N GLY A 46 20.72 -3.26 -14.51
CA GLY A 46 19.39 -3.34 -15.12
C GLY A 46 18.41 -4.06 -14.23
N LEU A 47 17.13 -4.06 -14.63
CA LEU A 47 16.15 -4.96 -14.05
C LEU A 47 16.21 -6.30 -14.76
N ILE A 48 15.79 -7.36 -14.08
CA ILE A 48 15.68 -8.66 -14.72
C ILE A 48 14.63 -8.62 -15.83
N GLY A 49 15.06 -9.05 -17.03
CA GLY A 49 14.23 -9.31 -18.20
C GLY A 49 13.36 -10.57 -18.01
N PRO A 50 13.17 -11.49 -18.98
CA PRO A 50 12.02 -12.41 -18.99
C PRO A 50 11.83 -13.28 -17.74
N CYS A 51 12.91 -13.82 -17.15
CA CYS A 51 12.86 -14.52 -15.87
C CYS A 51 14.24 -14.72 -15.23
N SER A 52 14.25 -14.93 -13.92
CA SER A 52 15.37 -15.47 -13.14
C SER A 52 14.84 -16.34 -11.99
N VAL A 53 15.72 -17.03 -11.25
CA VAL A 53 15.34 -17.81 -10.07
C VAL A 53 16.12 -17.33 -8.85
N VAL A 54 15.40 -16.92 -7.80
CA VAL A 54 15.96 -16.62 -6.46
C VAL A 54 15.08 -17.23 -5.40
N PHE A 55 15.67 -17.82 -4.35
CA PHE A 55 14.93 -18.44 -3.24
C PHE A 55 13.82 -19.42 -3.66
N LYS A 56 14.07 -20.27 -4.68
CA LYS A 56 13.08 -21.23 -5.20
C LYS A 56 11.81 -20.56 -5.79
N GLN A 57 11.88 -19.27 -6.12
CA GLN A 57 10.86 -18.52 -6.84
C GLN A 57 11.36 -18.13 -8.21
N LEU A 58 10.49 -18.30 -9.20
CA LEU A 58 10.64 -17.68 -10.51
C LEU A 58 10.42 -16.17 -10.31
N VAL A 59 11.48 -15.39 -10.41
CA VAL A 59 11.36 -13.94 -10.57
C VAL A 59 10.90 -13.73 -12.01
N THR A 60 9.61 -13.43 -12.18
CA THR A 60 9.07 -12.98 -13.46
C THR A 60 9.69 -11.62 -13.77
N GLY A 61 9.99 -11.39 -15.03
CA GLY A 61 10.62 -10.15 -15.46
C GLY A 61 9.86 -8.89 -15.09
N TYR A 62 10.60 -7.82 -14.83
CA TYR A 62 9.98 -6.50 -14.64
C TYR A 62 9.65 -5.81 -15.97
N ASP A 63 10.04 -6.39 -17.10
CA ASP A 63 9.71 -5.91 -18.44
C ASP A 63 8.21 -5.74 -18.64
N GLY A 64 7.39 -6.67 -18.11
CA GLY A 64 5.94 -6.61 -18.16
C GLY A 64 5.41 -5.36 -17.46
N LEU A 65 5.88 -5.11 -16.23
CA LEU A 65 5.51 -3.95 -15.43
C LEU A 65 5.98 -2.65 -16.09
N ILE A 66 7.24 -2.55 -16.53
CA ILE A 66 7.77 -1.34 -17.17
C ILE A 66 7.02 -1.02 -18.47
N ARG A 67 6.77 -2.02 -19.33
CA ARG A 67 5.97 -1.82 -20.55
C ARG A 67 4.52 -1.48 -20.24
N GLY A 68 3.92 -2.11 -19.22
CA GLY A 68 2.56 -1.85 -18.78
C GLY A 68 2.40 -0.41 -18.27
N LEU A 69 3.31 0.04 -17.41
CA LEU A 69 3.37 1.42 -16.91
C LEU A 69 3.63 2.41 -18.06
N GLY A 70 4.58 2.12 -18.95
CA GLY A 70 4.86 2.95 -20.12
C GLY A 70 3.63 3.14 -21.01
N ARG A 71 2.88 2.06 -21.28
CA ARG A 71 1.61 2.14 -22.05
C ARG A 71 0.53 2.90 -21.29
N ALA A 72 0.33 2.61 -20.01
CA ALA A 72 -0.68 3.28 -19.18
C ALA A 72 -0.43 4.79 -19.07
N LEU A 73 0.84 5.19 -19.12
CA LEU A 73 1.27 6.58 -19.07
C LEU A 73 1.46 7.24 -20.46
N GLY A 74 1.22 6.51 -21.55
CA GLY A 74 1.43 7.01 -22.92
C GLY A 74 2.87 7.40 -23.24
N LEU A 75 3.86 6.77 -22.59
CA LEU A 75 5.27 7.12 -22.70
C LEU A 75 5.93 6.47 -23.92
N SER A 76 6.79 7.23 -24.58
CA SER A 76 7.75 6.71 -25.57
C SER A 76 8.97 6.10 -24.88
N GLU A 77 9.75 5.29 -25.60
CA GLU A 77 10.98 4.67 -25.06
C GLU A 77 11.99 5.71 -24.56
N ALA A 78 12.07 6.89 -25.19
CA ALA A 78 12.97 7.97 -24.77
C ALA A 78 12.61 8.55 -23.39
N GLN A 79 11.37 8.35 -22.92
CA GLN A 79 10.88 8.83 -21.62
C GLN A 79 10.99 7.75 -20.52
N VAL A 80 11.56 6.59 -20.85
CA VAL A 80 11.85 5.52 -19.90
C VAL A 80 13.36 5.41 -19.73
N ALA A 81 13.83 5.42 -18.48
CA ALA A 81 15.24 5.29 -18.16
C ALA A 81 15.47 4.20 -17.11
N THR A 82 16.71 3.70 -17.06
CA THR A 82 17.20 2.85 -15.98
C THR A 82 18.20 3.65 -15.16
N ALA A 83 18.03 3.64 -13.84
CA ALA A 83 18.94 4.27 -12.91
C ALA A 83 20.33 3.65 -13.02
N GLY A 84 21.35 4.50 -12.97
CA GLY A 84 22.74 4.09 -13.13
C GLY A 84 23.71 5.17 -12.65
N PRO A 85 25.02 4.93 -12.79
CA PRO A 85 26.04 5.92 -12.46
C PRO A 85 25.90 7.18 -13.34
N ASP A 86 25.60 6.98 -14.62
CA ASP A 86 25.37 8.05 -15.58
C ASP A 86 23.90 8.50 -15.57
N LEU A 87 23.68 9.81 -15.58
CA LEU A 87 22.35 10.41 -15.66
C LEU A 87 21.85 10.36 -17.12
N ALA A 88 21.54 9.17 -17.61
CA ALA A 88 20.86 9.00 -18.89
C ALA A 88 19.42 9.51 -18.78
N SER A 89 18.98 10.30 -19.78
CA SER A 89 17.64 10.88 -19.88
C SER A 89 17.17 11.50 -18.55
N ALA A 90 17.81 12.61 -18.14
CA ALA A 90 17.53 13.29 -16.87
C ALA A 90 16.03 13.57 -16.65
N ASP A 91 15.32 13.89 -17.74
CA ASP A 91 13.89 14.23 -17.75
C ASP A 91 12.97 13.01 -17.95
N ALA A 92 13.48 11.79 -17.86
CA ALA A 92 12.66 10.59 -17.97
C ALA A 92 11.46 10.64 -17.01
N ALA A 93 10.32 10.20 -17.51
CA ALA A 93 9.05 10.18 -16.77
C ALA A 93 8.87 8.86 -16.00
N LEU A 94 9.43 7.76 -16.51
CA LEU A 94 9.46 6.46 -15.85
C LEU A 94 10.91 6.01 -15.67
N VAL A 95 11.28 5.71 -14.42
CA VAL A 95 12.64 5.27 -14.08
C VAL A 95 12.59 3.90 -13.42
N ALA A 96 13.28 2.94 -14.00
CA ALA A 96 13.60 1.66 -13.36
C ALA A 96 14.77 1.86 -12.39
N PHE A 97 14.64 1.42 -11.14
CA PHE A 97 15.68 1.58 -10.12
C PHE A 97 16.27 0.21 -9.74
N PRO A 98 17.20 -0.35 -10.53
CA PRO A 98 17.93 -1.54 -10.11
C PRO A 98 18.88 -1.18 -8.96
N TYR A 99 19.01 -2.09 -8.00
CA TYR A 99 19.90 -1.96 -6.85
C TYR A 99 20.61 -3.27 -6.51
N ASP A 100 21.73 -3.19 -5.79
CA ASP A 100 22.39 -4.36 -5.22
C ASP A 100 21.55 -4.92 -4.07
N PHE A 101 20.71 -5.92 -4.38
CA PHE A 101 19.75 -6.51 -3.46
C PHE A 101 20.39 -7.33 -2.34
N ARG A 102 21.72 -7.47 -2.31
CA ARG A 102 22.45 -8.15 -1.23
C ARG A 102 22.70 -7.21 -0.03
N ARG A 103 22.69 -5.89 -0.29
CA ARG A 103 22.96 -4.83 0.69
C ARG A 103 21.73 -4.58 1.58
N PRO A 104 21.91 -4.04 2.80
CA PRO A 104 20.78 -3.74 3.68
C PRO A 104 19.84 -2.69 3.09
N VAL A 105 18.55 -2.76 3.46
CA VAL A 105 17.48 -1.86 2.99
C VAL A 105 17.82 -0.39 3.18
N GLU A 106 18.41 -0.03 4.33
CA GLU A 106 18.88 1.33 4.63
C GLU A 106 19.85 1.84 3.56
N ARG A 107 20.85 1.04 3.19
CA ARG A 107 21.85 1.42 2.19
C ARG A 107 21.20 1.63 0.83
N ILE A 108 20.30 0.72 0.45
CA ILE A 108 19.58 0.81 -0.82
C ILE A 108 18.68 2.06 -0.85
N ALA A 109 18.07 2.44 0.27
CA ALA A 109 17.26 3.65 0.38
C ALA A 109 18.08 4.94 0.20
N HIS A 110 19.34 4.97 0.66
CA HIS A 110 20.27 6.07 0.35
C HIS A 110 20.64 6.11 -1.14
N ASP A 111 20.74 4.95 -1.81
CA ASP A 111 20.97 4.89 -3.25
C ASP A 111 19.73 5.40 -4.02
N LEU A 112 18.53 5.06 -3.55
CA LEU A 112 17.26 5.58 -4.06
C LEU A 112 17.17 7.09 -3.90
N ASP A 113 17.54 7.62 -2.72
CA ASP A 113 17.49 9.06 -2.45
C ASP A 113 18.35 9.87 -3.44
N ARG A 114 19.59 9.44 -3.67
CA ARG A 114 20.47 10.08 -4.66
C ARG A 114 19.84 10.08 -6.05
N GLU A 115 19.16 9.00 -6.41
CA GLU A 115 18.50 8.89 -7.70
C GLU A 115 17.27 9.81 -7.82
N VAL A 116 16.41 9.80 -6.80
CA VAL A 116 15.22 10.65 -6.74
C VAL A 116 15.61 12.11 -6.76
N ARG A 117 16.59 12.54 -5.95
CA ARG A 117 17.02 13.96 -5.88
C ARG A 117 17.60 14.46 -7.20
N ARG A 118 18.37 13.62 -7.91
CA ARG A 118 18.94 13.98 -9.22
C ARG A 118 17.87 14.18 -10.29
N ARG A 119 16.73 13.48 -10.21
CA ARG A 119 15.69 13.47 -11.25
C ARG A 119 14.46 14.30 -10.91
N ALA A 120 13.98 14.27 -9.67
CA ALA A 120 12.76 14.95 -9.27
C ALA A 120 12.84 16.43 -9.65
N GLN A 121 13.93 17.14 -9.29
CA GLN A 121 14.15 18.54 -9.68
C GLN A 121 12.92 19.45 -9.45
N GLY A 122 12.19 19.23 -8.34
CA GLY A 122 10.95 19.95 -8.02
C GLY A 122 9.67 19.34 -8.61
N ARG A 123 9.77 18.30 -9.43
CA ARG A 123 8.62 17.49 -9.88
C ARG A 123 8.15 16.58 -8.75
N ARG A 124 6.83 16.41 -8.68
CA ARG A 124 6.18 15.43 -7.82
C ARG A 124 6.51 14.00 -8.28
N VAL A 125 6.80 13.09 -7.34
CA VAL A 125 7.20 11.72 -7.64
C VAL A 125 6.14 10.69 -7.22
N VAL A 126 5.96 9.65 -8.04
CA VAL A 126 5.19 8.44 -7.71
C VAL A 126 6.17 7.28 -7.62
N LEU A 127 6.14 6.54 -6.50
CA LEU A 127 6.95 5.34 -6.34
C LEU A 127 6.05 4.11 -6.53
N VAL A 128 6.46 3.20 -7.41
CA VAL A 128 5.88 1.85 -7.53
C VAL A 128 6.93 0.86 -7.10
N ALA A 129 6.67 0.11 -6.04
CA ALA A 129 7.65 -0.73 -5.38
C ALA A 129 7.11 -2.14 -5.13
N HIS A 130 7.90 -3.16 -5.46
CA HIS A 130 7.51 -4.55 -5.31
C HIS A 130 8.32 -5.25 -4.21
N SER A 131 7.66 -6.06 -3.37
CA SER A 131 8.30 -6.91 -2.37
C SER A 131 9.26 -6.10 -1.48
N MET A 132 10.53 -6.52 -1.35
CA MET A 132 11.55 -5.79 -0.60
C MET A 132 11.74 -4.34 -1.06
N GLY A 133 11.46 -4.02 -2.32
CA GLY A 133 11.50 -2.65 -2.84
C GLY A 133 10.56 -1.71 -2.11
N GLY A 134 9.44 -2.21 -1.57
CA GLY A 134 8.54 -1.40 -0.75
C GLY A 134 9.15 -1.04 0.61
N LEU A 135 10.01 -1.89 1.18
CA LEU A 135 10.77 -1.56 2.39
C LEU A 135 11.79 -0.46 2.11
N VAL A 136 12.44 -0.51 0.94
CA VAL A 136 13.35 0.56 0.48
C VAL A 136 12.59 1.88 0.34
N ALA A 137 11.42 1.87 -0.30
CA ALA A 137 10.58 3.06 -0.44
C ALA A 137 10.09 3.58 0.92
N ALA A 138 9.72 2.68 1.84
CA ALA A 138 9.30 3.00 3.19
C ALA A 138 10.42 3.66 4.00
N TRP A 139 11.62 3.09 3.99
CA TRP A 139 12.78 3.69 4.65
C TRP A 139 13.13 5.06 4.07
N TRP A 140 13.17 5.16 2.73
CA TRP A 140 13.44 6.42 2.05
C TRP A 140 12.40 7.48 2.44
N TRP A 141 11.11 7.13 2.43
CA TRP A 141 10.08 8.10 2.79
C TRP A 141 10.16 8.47 4.27
N ALA A 142 10.39 7.53 5.17
CA ALA A 142 10.51 7.78 6.60
C ALA A 142 11.64 8.77 6.92
N PHE A 143 12.84 8.56 6.37
CA PHE A 143 14.05 9.24 6.84
C PHE A 143 14.70 10.21 5.86
N LEU A 144 14.45 10.06 4.55
CA LEU A 144 15.27 10.72 3.52
C LEU A 144 14.48 11.62 2.57
N SER A 145 13.15 11.52 2.52
CA SER A 145 12.33 12.22 1.51
C SER A 145 12.10 13.72 1.75
N GLU A 146 12.71 14.32 2.77
CA GLU A 146 12.54 15.75 3.06
C GLU A 146 12.89 16.62 1.85
N GLY A 147 11.99 17.55 1.53
CA GLY A 147 12.07 18.44 0.37
C GLY A 147 11.65 17.82 -0.96
N VAL A 148 11.22 16.56 -1.00
CA VAL A 148 10.69 15.90 -2.21
C VAL A 148 9.17 15.82 -2.12
N GLU A 149 8.47 16.35 -3.12
CA GLU A 149 7.01 16.23 -3.19
C GLU A 149 6.61 14.81 -3.64
N VAL A 150 5.97 14.05 -2.76
CA VAL A 150 5.55 12.67 -3.04
C VAL A 150 4.06 12.64 -3.34
N ALA A 151 3.68 12.13 -4.51
CA ALA A 151 2.30 11.92 -4.88
C ALA A 151 1.68 10.71 -4.22
N ASP A 152 2.38 9.58 -4.33
CA ASP A 152 1.88 8.28 -3.94
C ASP A 152 3.06 7.29 -3.86
N ILE A 153 2.95 6.34 -2.95
CA ILE A 153 3.87 5.22 -2.80
C ILE A 153 3.05 3.94 -2.87
N ILE A 154 3.04 3.34 -4.06
CA ILE A 154 2.31 2.11 -4.36
C ILE A 154 3.21 0.92 -4.05
N THR A 155 2.86 0.13 -3.05
CA THR A 155 3.63 -1.05 -2.65
C THR A 155 2.90 -2.35 -2.97
N LEU A 156 3.58 -3.31 -3.59
CA LEU A 156 3.02 -4.59 -4.03
C LEU A 156 3.61 -5.73 -3.19
N GLY A 157 2.81 -6.40 -2.36
CA GLY A 157 3.25 -7.57 -1.58
C GLY A 157 4.46 -7.31 -0.69
N THR A 158 4.59 -6.10 -0.14
CA THR A 158 5.78 -5.67 0.61
C THR A 158 5.77 -6.26 2.02
N PRO A 159 6.82 -6.99 2.46
CA PRO A 159 6.85 -7.62 3.78
C PRO A 159 7.26 -6.66 4.89
N TYR A 160 6.39 -5.70 5.26
CA TYR A 160 6.63 -4.71 6.32
C TYR A 160 6.96 -5.33 7.67
N ARG A 161 6.47 -6.54 7.96
CA ARG A 161 6.79 -7.32 9.17
C ARG A 161 7.67 -8.53 8.88
N GLY A 162 8.27 -8.60 7.69
CA GLY A 162 9.07 -9.74 7.24
C GLY A 162 8.25 -10.94 6.77
N ALA A 163 8.94 -12.02 6.41
CA ALA A 163 8.31 -13.26 5.94
C ALA A 163 9.03 -14.50 6.51
N ALA A 164 8.25 -15.48 7.00
CA ALA A 164 8.79 -16.72 7.55
C ALA A 164 9.68 -17.50 6.54
N LYS A 165 9.50 -17.25 5.23
CA LYS A 165 10.36 -17.79 4.19
C LYS A 165 11.84 -17.37 4.35
N ALA A 166 12.12 -16.13 4.75
CA ALA A 166 13.50 -15.67 4.97
C ALA A 166 14.17 -16.45 6.10
N LEU A 167 13.43 -16.68 7.20
CA LEU A 167 13.89 -17.51 8.32
C LEU A 167 14.20 -18.93 7.86
N ASN A 168 13.31 -19.56 7.08
CA ASN A 168 13.54 -20.90 6.53
C ASN A 168 14.79 -20.98 5.65
N VAL A 169 15.03 -19.97 4.82
CA VAL A 169 16.20 -19.94 3.95
C VAL A 169 17.50 -19.84 4.77
N LEU A 170 17.53 -18.97 5.79
CA LEU A 170 18.72 -18.80 6.61
C LEU A 170 19.00 -20.05 7.46
N VAL A 171 17.98 -20.58 8.13
CA VAL A 171 18.14 -21.70 9.07
C VAL A 171 18.24 -23.04 8.34
N ASN A 172 17.25 -23.37 7.51
CA ASN A 172 17.14 -24.70 6.87
C ASN A 172 17.82 -24.81 5.49
N GLY A 173 18.27 -23.68 4.95
CA GLY A 173 18.90 -23.61 3.63
C GLY A 173 17.93 -23.76 2.46
N VAL A 174 18.48 -23.62 1.25
CA VAL A 174 17.71 -23.77 0.00
C VAL A 174 17.75 -25.23 -0.44
N ARG A 175 16.58 -25.88 -0.54
CA ARG A 175 16.48 -27.30 -0.94
C ARG A 175 15.74 -27.48 -2.28
N VAL A 176 16.30 -28.26 -3.20
CA VAL A 176 15.71 -28.65 -4.49
C VAL A 176 15.76 -30.17 -4.63
N GLY A 177 14.60 -30.81 -4.88
CA GLY A 177 14.54 -32.27 -5.03
C GLY A 177 15.01 -33.07 -3.80
N GLY A 178 14.89 -32.50 -2.59
CA GLY A 178 15.39 -33.11 -1.34
C GLY A 178 16.85 -32.81 -1.02
N HIS A 179 17.64 -32.33 -1.99
CA HIS A 179 19.05 -31.96 -1.82
C HIS A 179 19.20 -30.49 -1.46
N GLU A 180 20.08 -30.21 -0.50
CA GLU A 180 20.44 -28.84 -0.13
C GLU A 180 21.44 -28.26 -1.13
N LEU A 181 21.18 -27.03 -1.58
CA LEU A 181 22.11 -26.24 -2.37
C LEU A 181 23.02 -25.47 -1.41
N SER A 182 23.99 -26.17 -0.82
CA SER A 182 24.85 -25.63 0.24
C SER A 182 25.63 -24.38 -0.19
N GLY A 183 26.16 -24.34 -1.41
CA GLY A 183 26.86 -23.16 -1.95
C GLY A 183 25.98 -21.93 -2.06
N LEU A 184 24.73 -22.09 -2.54
CA LEU A 184 23.76 -21.00 -2.59
C LEU A 184 23.31 -20.58 -1.18
N THR A 185 23.10 -21.56 -0.29
CA THR A 185 22.71 -21.31 1.11
C THR A 185 23.77 -20.50 1.85
N GLY A 186 25.06 -20.86 1.69
CA GLY A 186 26.17 -20.12 2.28
C GLY A 186 26.18 -18.66 1.84
N VAL A 187 26.00 -18.41 0.54
CA VAL A 187 25.99 -17.05 -0.02
C VAL A 187 24.79 -16.25 0.49
N LEU A 188 23.60 -16.83 0.53
CA LEU A 188 22.40 -16.15 1.04
C LEU A 188 22.52 -15.76 2.50
N ARG A 189 23.25 -16.55 3.32
CA ARG A 189 23.57 -16.21 4.71
C ARG A 189 24.49 -15.00 4.83
N THR A 190 25.21 -14.61 3.78
CA THR A 190 26.06 -13.41 3.78
C THR A 190 25.29 -12.12 3.50
N TRP A 191 24.09 -12.20 2.91
CA TRP A 191 23.33 -11.02 2.50
C TRP A 191 22.57 -10.40 3.69
N ASP A 192 22.85 -9.14 3.99
CA ASP A 192 22.16 -8.42 5.06
C ASP A 192 20.68 -8.17 4.74
N SER A 193 20.33 -8.03 3.46
CA SER A 193 18.94 -7.87 3.03
C SER A 193 18.04 -9.05 3.41
N VAL A 194 18.58 -10.27 3.50
CA VAL A 194 17.80 -11.44 3.92
C VAL A 194 17.45 -11.35 5.41
N PHE A 195 18.31 -10.72 6.22
CA PHE A 195 18.02 -10.41 7.62
C PHE A 195 16.97 -9.31 7.75
N ASP A 196 16.98 -8.30 6.88
CA ASP A 196 15.94 -7.26 6.86
C ASP A 196 14.54 -7.83 6.56
N LEU A 197 14.48 -8.98 5.86
CA LEU A 197 13.26 -9.72 5.53
C LEU A 197 12.83 -10.74 6.59
N LEU A 198 13.61 -10.93 7.66
CA LEU A 198 13.22 -11.83 8.75
C LEU A 198 11.90 -11.39 9.39
N PRO A 199 11.10 -12.33 9.92
CA PRO A 199 9.93 -11.98 10.72
C PRO A 199 10.27 -11.00 11.85
N HIS A 200 9.57 -9.87 11.88
CA HIS A 200 9.64 -8.87 12.95
C HIS A 200 8.48 -9.05 13.95
N TYR A 201 7.91 -10.26 13.98
CA TYR A 201 6.84 -10.73 14.84
C TYR A 201 7.24 -12.07 15.48
N GLN A 202 6.50 -12.50 16.49
CA GLN A 202 6.69 -13.79 17.17
C GLN A 202 6.26 -14.91 16.21
N VAL A 203 7.20 -15.35 15.38
CA VAL A 203 6.95 -16.33 14.32
C VAL A 203 6.92 -17.76 14.85
N VAL A 204 7.61 -18.03 15.97
CA VAL A 204 7.67 -19.37 16.57
C VAL A 204 6.49 -19.56 17.50
N GLU A 205 5.82 -20.70 17.37
CA GLU A 205 4.77 -21.12 18.29
C GLU A 205 5.37 -21.72 19.56
N ASP A 206 5.05 -21.14 20.72
CA ASP A 206 5.49 -21.63 22.04
C ASP A 206 4.43 -21.33 23.12
N GLY A 207 3.25 -21.95 23.01
CA GLY A 207 2.24 -22.01 24.07
C GLY A 207 1.70 -20.68 24.63
N GLY A 208 2.03 -19.52 24.02
CA GLY A 208 1.59 -18.19 24.43
C GLY A 208 2.65 -17.10 24.17
N GLY A 209 2.84 -16.72 22.90
CA GLY A 209 3.78 -15.67 22.49
C GLY A 209 5.23 -16.14 22.45
N GLY A 210 5.58 -16.92 21.41
CA GLY A 210 6.93 -17.47 21.28
C GLY A 210 8.01 -16.47 20.88
N PRO A 211 9.27 -16.91 20.72
CA PRO A 211 10.39 -16.01 20.49
C PRO A 211 10.33 -15.29 19.13
N TYR A 212 10.83 -14.06 19.10
CA TYR A 212 11.23 -13.41 17.85
C TYR A 212 12.47 -14.13 17.27
N PRO A 213 12.74 -14.03 15.95
CA PRO A 213 13.93 -14.66 15.35
C PRO A 213 15.24 -14.35 16.07
N TYR A 214 15.48 -13.11 16.50
CA TYR A 214 16.72 -12.75 17.19
C TYR A 214 16.90 -13.40 18.58
N GLN A 215 15.85 -14.02 19.13
CA GLN A 215 15.84 -14.74 20.41
C GLN A 215 15.95 -16.26 20.24
N LEU A 216 16.01 -16.76 19.00
CA LEU A 216 16.17 -18.19 18.76
C LEU A 216 17.46 -18.71 19.41
N PRO A 217 17.41 -19.91 20.00
CA PRO A 217 18.59 -20.50 20.63
C PRO A 217 19.68 -20.78 19.58
N SER A 218 20.94 -20.77 20.02
CA SER A 218 22.09 -21.02 19.14
C SER A 218 22.03 -22.41 18.50
N THR A 219 21.42 -23.40 19.17
CA THR A 219 21.21 -24.75 18.61
C THR A 219 20.37 -24.75 17.34
N VAL A 220 19.47 -23.79 17.17
CA VAL A 220 18.65 -23.63 15.95
C VAL A 220 19.40 -22.87 14.86
N THR A 221 20.31 -21.98 15.25
CA THR A 221 20.87 -20.95 14.37
C THR A 221 22.37 -21.09 14.11
N GLU A 222 23.01 -22.13 14.63
CA GLU A 222 24.47 -22.36 14.58
C GLU A 222 25.06 -22.34 13.17
N ALA A 223 24.26 -22.71 12.16
CA ALA A 223 24.69 -22.72 10.77
C ALA A 223 24.81 -21.31 10.14
N VAL A 224 24.40 -20.25 10.86
CA VAL A 224 24.40 -18.87 10.39
C VAL A 224 25.25 -18.00 11.32
N PRO A 225 26.41 -17.50 10.86
CA PRO A 225 27.28 -16.64 11.66
C PRO A 225 26.55 -15.40 12.18
N ASP A 226 26.74 -15.10 13.46
CA ASP A 226 26.20 -13.93 14.17
C ASP A 226 24.68 -13.72 14.02
N PHE A 227 23.93 -14.82 13.84
CA PHE A 227 22.49 -14.76 13.53
C PHE A 227 21.71 -13.84 14.47
N SER A 228 21.79 -14.07 15.79
CA SER A 228 21.03 -13.30 16.77
C SER A 228 21.36 -11.81 16.74
N ALA A 229 22.65 -11.46 16.57
CA ALA A 229 23.08 -10.06 16.50
C ALA A 229 22.57 -9.37 15.23
N ARG A 230 22.68 -10.04 14.07
CA ARG A 230 22.21 -9.50 12.79
C ARG A 230 20.69 -9.41 12.73
N ALA A 231 19.98 -10.43 13.23
CA ALA A 231 18.52 -10.41 13.35
C ALA A 231 18.03 -9.31 14.31
N LEU A 232 18.72 -9.08 15.43
CA LEU A 232 18.38 -8.00 16.36
C LEU A 232 18.59 -6.62 15.73
N LYS A 233 19.67 -6.45 14.95
CA LYS A 233 19.91 -5.21 14.20
C LYS A 233 18.78 -4.94 13.20
N ALA A 234 18.41 -5.94 12.39
CA ALA A 234 17.32 -5.83 11.43
C ALA A 234 15.96 -5.54 12.12
N TYR A 235 15.68 -6.18 13.25
CA TYR A 235 14.47 -5.94 14.04
C TYR A 235 14.39 -4.50 14.57
N ARG A 236 15.50 -3.98 15.12
CA ARG A 236 15.56 -2.59 15.60
C ARG A 236 15.36 -1.60 14.46
N ALA A 237 16.03 -1.80 13.32
CA ALA A 237 15.88 -0.98 12.14
C ALA A 237 14.43 -0.98 11.62
N ASN A 238 13.77 -2.15 11.57
CA ASN A 238 12.37 -2.25 11.18
C ASN A 238 11.45 -1.48 12.14
N ARG A 239 11.65 -1.62 13.46
CA ARG A 239 10.87 -0.87 14.46
C ARG A 239 11.05 0.64 14.35
N ASP A 240 12.29 1.09 14.16
CA ASP A 240 12.61 2.50 13.98
C ASP A 240 11.92 3.05 12.72
N MET A 241 11.93 2.29 11.63
CA MET A 241 11.21 2.62 10.40
C MET A 241 9.70 2.75 10.64
N HIS A 242 9.03 1.77 11.27
CA HIS A 242 7.58 1.85 11.52
C HIS A 242 7.21 3.04 12.42
N ARG A 243 7.99 3.31 13.47
CA ARG A 243 7.79 4.50 14.31
C ARG A 243 7.87 5.78 13.48
N ALA A 244 8.91 5.93 12.66
CA ALA A 244 9.08 7.10 11.82
C ALA A 244 7.97 7.22 10.75
N LEU A 245 7.47 6.10 10.20
CA LEU A 245 6.33 6.11 9.27
C LEU A 245 5.07 6.67 9.95
N VAL A 246 4.75 6.22 11.16
CA VAL A 246 3.58 6.68 11.93
C VAL A 246 3.70 8.17 12.27
N GLU A 247 4.86 8.60 12.79
CA GLU A 247 5.11 10.01 13.13
C GLU A 247 4.98 10.92 11.90
N LYS A 248 5.60 10.52 10.79
CA LYS A 248 5.56 11.30 9.54
C LYS A 248 4.16 11.35 8.94
N ALA A 249 3.44 10.22 8.94
CA ALA A 249 2.06 10.16 8.46
C ALA A 249 1.11 11.05 9.28
N GLY A 250 1.31 11.13 10.60
CA GLY A 250 0.51 11.99 11.49
C GLY A 250 0.75 13.49 11.29
N SER A 251 1.89 13.89 10.72
CA SER A 251 2.26 15.31 10.56
C SER A 251 2.00 15.86 9.15
N GLY A 252 2.06 15.02 8.11
CA GLY A 252 2.03 15.45 6.70
C GLY A 252 1.15 14.61 5.78
N GLY A 253 0.31 13.73 6.34
CA GLY A 253 -0.48 12.76 5.58
C GLY A 253 0.33 11.52 5.19
N ASN A 254 -0.39 10.44 4.86
CA ASN A 254 0.21 9.17 4.46
C ASN A 254 0.12 8.99 2.93
N PRO A 255 1.24 8.96 2.17
CA PRO A 255 1.19 8.77 0.72
C PRO A 255 1.13 7.30 0.31
N PHE A 256 1.11 6.34 1.23
CA PHE A 256 1.17 4.93 0.85
C PHE A 256 -0.18 4.42 0.35
N THR A 257 -0.12 3.52 -0.63
CA THR A 257 -1.21 2.65 -1.02
C THR A 257 -0.67 1.23 -1.08
N SER A 258 -1.12 0.36 -0.17
CA SER A 258 -0.66 -1.03 -0.10
C SER A 258 -1.55 -1.96 -0.91
N TYR A 259 -0.95 -2.65 -1.87
CA TYR A 259 -1.54 -3.73 -2.62
C TYR A 259 -1.08 -5.08 -2.06
N TYR A 260 -2.04 -5.90 -1.67
CA TYR A 260 -1.80 -7.21 -1.04
C TYR A 260 -2.62 -8.30 -1.73
N SER A 261 -2.17 -9.55 -1.63
CA SER A 261 -2.97 -10.72 -2.01
C SER A 261 -3.20 -11.59 -0.78
N GLN A 262 -4.35 -12.24 -0.73
CA GLN A 262 -4.77 -13.11 0.38
C GLN A 262 -5.13 -14.53 -0.07
N GLY A 263 -5.25 -14.75 -1.39
CA GLY A 263 -5.81 -15.99 -1.94
C GLY A 263 -4.91 -17.23 -1.84
N HIS A 264 -3.68 -17.10 -1.30
CA HIS A 264 -2.68 -18.16 -1.35
C HIS A 264 -2.22 -18.55 0.05
N ALA A 265 -2.24 -19.85 0.34
CA ALA A 265 -1.71 -20.38 1.59
C ALA A 265 -0.20 -20.09 1.71
N THR A 266 0.17 -19.33 2.74
CA THR A 266 1.48 -18.67 2.85
C THR A 266 2.18 -19.06 4.14
N LEU A 267 3.52 -19.13 4.11
CA LEU A 267 4.35 -19.38 5.30
C LEU A 267 4.24 -18.17 6.25
N GLY A 268 3.63 -18.37 7.40
CA GLY A 268 3.41 -17.33 8.40
C GLY A 268 3.93 -17.67 9.79
N ARG A 269 4.15 -18.95 10.09
CA ARG A 269 4.54 -19.45 11.42
C ARG A 269 5.68 -20.47 11.36
N ALA A 270 6.27 -20.76 12.51
CA ALA A 270 7.33 -21.74 12.68
C ALA A 270 7.18 -22.50 14.00
N ILE A 271 7.75 -23.70 14.05
CA ILE A 271 7.79 -24.59 15.21
C ILE A 271 9.24 -25.00 15.40
N VAL A 272 9.72 -24.99 16.65
CA VAL A 272 11.05 -25.49 16.99
C VAL A 272 10.87 -26.79 17.77
N ASP A 273 11.43 -27.88 17.28
CA ASP A 273 11.52 -29.11 18.05
C ASP A 273 12.58 -28.96 19.15
N ALA A 274 12.14 -28.98 20.41
CA ALA A 274 13.00 -28.71 21.56
C ALA A 274 14.12 -29.74 21.74
N ALA A 275 13.93 -30.99 21.27
CA ALA A 275 14.91 -32.07 21.44
C ALA A 275 16.02 -32.04 20.38
N SER A 276 15.67 -31.74 19.13
CA SER A 276 16.57 -31.75 17.98
C SER A 276 17.07 -30.38 17.57
N GLY A 277 16.45 -29.30 18.03
CA GLY A 277 16.73 -27.94 17.59
C GLY A 277 16.29 -27.67 16.15
N GLN A 278 15.51 -28.56 15.53
CA GLN A 278 15.04 -28.37 14.16
C GLN A 278 13.93 -27.31 14.11
N LEU A 279 14.08 -26.35 13.19
CA LEU A 279 13.07 -25.36 12.87
C LEU A 279 12.23 -25.82 11.68
N GLU A 280 10.93 -25.99 11.86
CA GLU A 280 9.98 -26.17 10.77
C GLU A 280 9.22 -24.87 10.54
N VAL A 281 9.21 -24.35 9.30
CA VAL A 281 8.28 -23.28 8.93
C VAL A 281 7.02 -23.88 8.33
N ALA A 282 5.87 -23.36 8.75
CA ALA A 282 4.57 -23.87 8.32
C ALA A 282 3.70 -22.76 7.73
N LYS A 283 2.74 -23.19 6.90
CA LYS A 283 1.71 -22.31 6.36
C LYS A 283 0.68 -21.97 7.44
N GLY A 284 0.06 -20.82 7.26
CA GLY A 284 -0.95 -20.27 8.18
C GLY A 284 -0.36 -19.18 9.08
N ASN A 285 -1.26 -18.47 9.75
CA ASN A 285 -0.90 -17.44 10.71
C ASN A 285 -0.27 -18.03 12.00
N PRO A 286 0.57 -17.23 12.69
CA PRO A 286 0.85 -17.43 14.11
C PRO A 286 -0.44 -17.56 14.94
N GLN A 287 -0.39 -18.33 16.01
CA GLN A 287 -1.56 -18.67 16.83
C GLN A 287 -2.31 -17.45 17.38
N GLU A 288 -1.61 -16.36 17.68
CA GLU A 288 -2.18 -15.14 18.24
C GLU A 288 -2.93 -14.29 17.20
N LEU A 289 -2.75 -14.56 15.90
CA LEU A 289 -3.33 -13.75 14.83
C LEU A 289 -4.73 -14.25 14.43
N PRO A 290 -5.73 -13.34 14.31
CA PRO A 290 -7.09 -13.72 13.92
C PRO A 290 -7.15 -14.43 12.55
N PRO A 291 -8.09 -15.38 12.35
CA PRO A 291 -8.24 -16.08 11.07
C PRO A 291 -8.55 -15.17 9.87
N SER A 292 -9.11 -13.98 10.09
CA SER A 292 -9.40 -13.00 9.02
C SER A 292 -8.14 -12.52 8.28
N TRP A 293 -6.97 -12.66 8.89
CA TRP A 293 -5.68 -12.30 8.31
C TRP A 293 -4.98 -13.47 7.60
N ASP A 294 -5.57 -14.66 7.61
CA ASP A 294 -4.93 -15.86 7.06
C ASP A 294 -4.79 -15.77 5.54
N GLY A 295 -3.76 -16.46 5.03
CA GLY A 295 -3.35 -16.43 3.64
C GLY A 295 -2.31 -15.35 3.34
N GLY A 296 -2.19 -15.03 2.06
CA GLY A 296 -1.15 -14.14 1.54
C GLY A 296 -1.01 -14.29 0.03
N ASP A 297 0.16 -13.91 -0.47
CA ASP A 297 0.53 -14.01 -1.89
C ASP A 297 1.36 -15.27 -2.21
N GLY A 298 1.43 -16.22 -1.27
CA GLY A 298 2.25 -17.43 -1.33
C GLY A 298 3.69 -17.23 -0.83
N THR A 299 4.06 -15.99 -0.49
CA THR A 299 5.39 -15.62 0.04
C THR A 299 5.28 -14.80 1.31
N VAL A 300 4.46 -13.75 1.27
CA VAL A 300 4.27 -12.77 2.34
C VAL A 300 2.83 -12.90 2.85
N PRO A 301 2.63 -13.12 4.16
CA PRO A 301 1.29 -13.19 4.71
C PRO A 301 0.63 -11.81 4.73
N VAL A 302 -0.71 -11.75 4.63
CA VAL A 302 -1.45 -10.47 4.49
C VAL A 302 -1.11 -9.48 5.60
N PHE A 303 -1.08 -9.92 6.85
CA PHE A 303 -0.79 -9.04 8.00
C PHE A 303 0.61 -8.41 7.93
N SER A 304 1.54 -8.99 7.18
CA SER A 304 2.87 -8.42 6.94
C SER A 304 2.88 -7.43 5.78
N THR A 305 1.87 -7.44 4.90
CA THR A 305 1.77 -6.52 3.76
C THR A 305 1.23 -5.13 4.10
N ILE A 306 0.77 -4.93 5.33
CA ILE A 306 0.16 -3.69 5.78
C ILE A 306 1.02 -3.11 6.91
N PRO A 307 1.61 -1.92 6.75
CA PRO A 307 2.38 -1.27 7.81
C PRO A 307 1.47 -0.67 8.89
N ASP A 308 2.01 -0.45 10.09
CA ASP A 308 1.29 0.13 11.23
C ASP A 308 0.55 1.42 10.85
N SER A 309 1.23 2.29 10.09
CA SER A 309 0.69 3.56 9.60
C SER A 309 -0.54 3.46 8.66
N LEU A 310 -0.89 2.25 8.20
CA LEU A 310 -2.02 1.97 7.31
C LEU A 310 -3.01 0.94 7.88
N GLU A 311 -2.82 0.47 9.11
CA GLU A 311 -3.66 -0.59 9.68
C GLU A 311 -5.13 -0.16 9.78
N ASP A 312 -5.38 1.09 10.17
CA ASP A 312 -6.72 1.68 10.28
C ASP A 312 -7.21 2.35 8.99
N ASP A 313 -6.32 2.63 8.02
CA ASP A 313 -6.69 3.26 6.75
C ASP A 313 -7.11 2.21 5.70
N VAL A 314 -8.33 1.71 5.85
CA VAL A 314 -8.94 0.73 4.94
C VAL A 314 -8.94 1.20 3.48
N ASN A 315 -9.01 2.52 3.25
CA ASN A 315 -9.14 3.10 1.93
C ASN A 315 -7.81 3.11 1.16
N ARG A 316 -6.69 2.92 1.85
CA ARG A 316 -5.34 2.82 1.24
C ARG A 316 -4.86 1.39 1.08
N ARG A 317 -5.74 0.41 1.33
CA ARG A 317 -5.47 -1.01 1.11
C ARG A 317 -6.25 -1.49 -0.10
N ARG A 318 -5.57 -2.25 -0.97
CA ARG A 318 -6.13 -2.78 -2.21
C ARG A 318 -5.79 -4.25 -2.34
N ARG A 319 -6.81 -5.08 -2.54
CA ARG A 319 -6.62 -6.52 -2.71
C ARG A 319 -6.39 -6.87 -4.17
N LEU A 320 -5.39 -7.70 -4.41
CA LEU A 320 -5.01 -8.34 -5.65
C LEU A 320 -5.26 -9.86 -5.56
N VAL A 321 -5.10 -10.57 -6.68
CA VAL A 321 -5.43 -12.00 -6.78
C VAL A 321 -4.23 -12.90 -7.06
N GLY A 322 -3.18 -12.35 -7.67
CA GLY A 322 -1.97 -13.03 -8.10
C GLY A 322 -1.14 -13.56 -6.93
N LYS A 323 -0.19 -14.43 -7.26
CA LYS A 323 0.90 -14.79 -6.35
C LYS A 323 1.92 -13.65 -6.32
N HIS A 324 2.84 -13.70 -5.37
CA HIS A 324 3.84 -12.66 -5.13
C HIS A 324 4.48 -12.10 -6.41
N GLN A 325 4.94 -12.98 -7.31
CA GLN A 325 5.62 -12.58 -8.54
C GLN A 325 4.65 -12.17 -9.66
N ASP A 326 3.37 -12.53 -9.57
CA ASP A 326 2.35 -12.15 -10.55
C ASP A 326 1.77 -10.76 -10.23
N LEU A 327 1.96 -10.26 -9.00
CA LEU A 327 1.42 -8.97 -8.56
C LEU A 327 1.87 -7.83 -9.49
N VAL A 328 3.08 -7.89 -10.02
CA VAL A 328 3.64 -6.84 -10.90
C VAL A 328 2.98 -6.76 -12.28
N GLU A 329 2.15 -7.75 -12.63
CA GLU A 329 1.45 -7.79 -13.93
C GLU A 329 -0.04 -7.41 -13.81
N GLU A 330 -0.52 -7.14 -12.61
CA GLU A 330 -1.94 -6.93 -12.38
C GLU A 330 -2.43 -5.56 -12.85
N LYS A 331 -3.49 -5.59 -13.67
CA LYS A 331 -4.10 -4.41 -14.29
C LYS A 331 -4.44 -3.26 -13.32
N PRO A 332 -4.99 -3.50 -12.11
CA PRO A 332 -5.31 -2.44 -11.16
C PRO A 332 -4.15 -1.49 -10.83
N ILE A 333 -2.89 -1.93 -11.00
CA ILE A 333 -1.71 -1.11 -10.77
C ILE A 333 -1.56 -0.09 -11.89
N PHE A 334 -1.72 -0.52 -13.14
CA PHE A 334 -1.64 0.36 -14.30
C PHE A 334 -2.75 1.39 -14.30
N ASP A 335 -3.97 0.96 -13.99
CA ASP A 335 -5.14 1.85 -13.87
C ASP A 335 -4.87 2.90 -12.78
N HIS A 336 -4.39 2.49 -11.59
CA HIS A 336 -4.08 3.43 -10.51
C HIS A 336 -2.99 4.44 -10.88
N VAL A 337 -1.87 3.99 -11.48
CA VAL A 337 -0.81 4.91 -11.89
C VAL A 337 -1.29 5.90 -12.96
N SER A 338 -2.18 5.48 -13.86
CA SER A 338 -2.75 6.36 -14.89
C SER A 338 -3.63 7.48 -14.33
N GLU A 339 -4.20 7.32 -13.12
CA GLU A 339 -5.00 8.37 -12.47
C GLU A 339 -4.17 9.63 -12.17
N HIS A 340 -2.86 9.48 -11.97
CA HIS A 340 -1.96 10.62 -11.75
C HIS A 340 -1.75 11.48 -13.00
N LEU A 341 -2.16 11.00 -14.19
CA LEU A 341 -2.16 11.78 -15.44
C LEU A 341 -3.48 12.51 -15.71
N ARG A 342 -4.54 12.25 -14.93
CA ARG A 342 -5.81 12.92 -15.18
C ARG A 342 -5.65 14.42 -14.99
N ASP A 343 -6.10 15.16 -15.99
CA ASP A 343 -6.21 16.60 -15.88
C ASP A 343 -7.01 16.95 -14.63
N ARG A 344 -6.54 17.96 -13.90
CA ARG A 344 -7.38 18.56 -12.87
C ARG A 344 -8.66 19.01 -13.53
N LEU A 345 -9.80 18.66 -12.93
CA LEU A 345 -11.09 19.16 -13.39
C LEU A 345 -10.98 20.68 -13.57
N PRO A 346 -11.50 21.24 -14.67
CA PRO A 346 -11.48 22.69 -14.84
C PRO A 346 -12.22 23.35 -13.66
N PRO A 347 -11.87 24.58 -13.26
CA PRO A 347 -12.57 25.28 -12.16
C PRO A 347 -14.10 25.26 -12.31
N ALA A 348 -14.60 25.31 -13.55
CA ALA A 348 -16.03 25.20 -13.86
C ALA A 348 -16.65 23.82 -13.50
N ALA A 349 -15.87 22.74 -13.54
CA ALA A 349 -16.30 21.39 -13.18
C ALA A 349 -15.94 21.01 -11.73
N GLN A 350 -15.07 21.77 -11.07
CA GLN A 350 -14.76 21.59 -9.65
C GLN A 350 -15.89 22.09 -8.73
N GLY A 351 -16.86 22.82 -9.28
CA GLY A 351 -17.60 23.82 -8.51
C GLY A 351 -16.65 24.94 -8.12
N GLY A 352 -17.11 26.18 -7.98
CA GLY A 352 -16.26 27.25 -7.43
C GLY A 352 -15.57 26.74 -6.16
N ALA A 353 -14.29 27.11 -5.99
CA ALA A 353 -13.39 26.74 -4.90
C ALA A 353 -14.13 26.19 -3.66
N ARG A 354 -13.72 25.01 -3.16
CA ARG A 354 -14.17 24.48 -1.87
C ARG A 354 -14.25 25.61 -0.85
N ASP A 355 -15.46 26.11 -0.63
CA ASP A 355 -15.78 26.97 0.50
C ASP A 355 -15.61 26.07 1.71
N GLU A 356 -14.48 26.24 2.39
CA GLU A 356 -14.37 25.98 3.83
C GLU A 356 -15.43 26.85 4.52
N GLY A 357 -16.68 26.38 4.48
CA GLY A 357 -17.83 27.08 5.06
C GLY A 357 -19.19 26.88 4.38
N GLY A 358 -19.35 25.91 3.48
CA GLY A 358 -20.54 25.76 2.65
C GLY A 358 -21.88 25.75 3.40
N ALA A 359 -22.87 26.43 2.80
CA ALA A 359 -24.24 26.53 3.28
C ALA A 359 -24.93 25.16 3.43
N TYR A 360 -25.69 24.95 4.50
CA TYR A 360 -26.51 23.75 4.72
C TYR A 360 -27.94 24.09 5.14
N VAL A 361 -28.84 23.12 5.00
CA VAL A 361 -30.24 23.23 5.43
C VAL A 361 -30.36 22.73 6.86
N GLN A 362 -30.89 23.55 7.75
CA GLN A 362 -31.44 23.11 9.03
C GLN A 362 -32.92 22.80 8.87
N LEU A 363 -33.33 21.61 9.32
CA LEU A 363 -34.68 21.08 9.23
C LEU A 363 -35.25 20.90 10.64
N ASP A 364 -36.48 21.37 10.83
CA ASP A 364 -37.29 21.15 12.02
C ASP A 364 -38.54 20.34 11.60
N LEU A 365 -38.47 19.05 11.89
CA LEU A 365 -39.49 18.03 11.60
C LEU A 365 -39.23 16.81 12.49
N ASP A 366 -40.28 16.25 13.07
CA ASP A 366 -40.19 14.98 13.82
C ASP A 366 -39.89 13.79 12.89
N ASP A 367 -39.13 12.82 13.40
CA ASP A 367 -38.75 11.61 12.66
C ASP A 367 -39.95 10.71 12.31
N VAL A 368 -41.04 10.81 13.08
CA VAL A 368 -42.28 10.03 12.91
C VAL A 368 -43.48 10.96 12.89
N LEU A 369 -44.27 10.89 11.83
CA LEU A 369 -45.48 11.68 11.62
C LEU A 369 -46.74 10.80 11.72
N PRO A 370 -47.87 11.32 12.24
CA PRO A 370 -49.14 10.62 12.19
C PRO A 370 -49.60 10.41 10.73
N ILE A 371 -50.06 9.19 10.42
CA ILE A 371 -50.66 8.87 9.11
C ILE A 371 -51.89 9.74 8.86
N GLY A 372 -52.08 10.16 7.61
CA GLY A 372 -53.32 10.81 7.16
C GLY A 372 -53.43 12.29 7.51
N GLU A 373 -52.49 12.84 8.28
CA GLU A 373 -52.48 14.26 8.67
C GLU A 373 -51.42 15.06 7.91
N SER A 374 -51.75 16.32 7.62
CA SER A 374 -50.80 17.25 7.01
C SER A 374 -49.93 17.90 8.07
N GLN A 375 -48.61 17.71 7.97
CA GLN A 375 -47.66 18.17 8.99
C GLN A 375 -46.92 19.43 8.56
N ALA A 376 -46.72 20.33 9.52
CA ALA A 376 -45.89 21.51 9.31
C ALA A 376 -44.41 21.10 9.30
N ILE A 377 -43.67 21.65 8.35
CA ILE A 377 -42.22 21.51 8.24
C ILE A 377 -41.63 22.91 8.24
N ARG A 378 -40.51 23.10 8.95
CA ARG A 378 -39.74 24.34 8.88
C ARG A 378 -38.31 24.06 8.44
N MET A 379 -37.78 24.91 7.57
CA MET A 379 -36.41 24.84 7.10
C MET A 379 -35.75 26.21 7.10
N ARG A 380 -34.45 26.29 7.34
CA ARG A 380 -33.65 27.48 7.06
C ARG A 380 -32.31 27.11 6.47
N VAL A 381 -31.70 28.04 5.75
CA VAL A 381 -30.36 27.84 5.18
C VAL A 381 -29.37 28.63 6.03
N VAL A 382 -28.30 27.98 6.45
CA VAL A 382 -27.26 28.59 7.30
C VAL A 382 -25.88 28.32 6.73
N ASP A 383 -24.91 29.18 7.05
CA ASP A 383 -23.49 28.91 6.78
C ASP A 383 -22.86 28.01 7.86
N SER A 384 -21.58 27.68 7.71
CA SER A 384 -20.82 26.88 8.69
C SER A 384 -20.65 27.53 10.07
N ARG A 385 -21.16 28.75 10.28
CA ARG A 385 -21.15 29.48 11.56
C ARG A 385 -22.58 29.68 12.10
N ASP A 386 -23.54 28.89 11.62
CA ASP A 386 -24.97 28.96 11.95
C ASP A 386 -25.63 30.33 11.64
N GLN A 387 -25.03 31.15 10.76
CA GLN A 387 -25.65 32.41 10.34
C GLN A 387 -26.67 32.15 9.23
N ILE A 388 -27.87 32.73 9.38
CA ILE A 388 -28.96 32.58 8.41
C ILE A 388 -28.57 33.23 7.08
N LEU A 389 -28.67 32.45 6.01
CA LEU A 389 -28.42 32.90 4.65
C LEU A 389 -29.72 33.28 3.95
N GLU A 390 -29.67 34.41 3.25
CA GLU A 390 -30.73 34.90 2.39
C GLU A 390 -30.82 34.05 1.12
N VAL A 391 -31.96 33.39 0.90
CA VAL A 391 -32.19 32.53 -0.27
C VAL A 391 -33.43 32.98 -1.04
N SER A 392 -33.46 32.72 -2.34
CA SER A 392 -34.57 33.12 -3.23
C SER A 392 -35.80 32.22 -3.12
N GLY A 393 -35.63 30.98 -2.66
CA GLY A 393 -36.73 30.02 -2.59
C GLY A 393 -36.33 28.73 -1.89
N VAL A 394 -37.32 28.13 -1.23
CA VAL A 394 -37.18 26.83 -0.56
C VAL A 394 -38.40 25.98 -0.88
N GLY A 395 -38.19 24.69 -1.17
CA GLY A 395 -39.24 23.72 -1.46
C GLY A 395 -38.71 22.30 -1.41
N GLY A 396 -39.46 21.34 -1.93
CA GLY A 396 -39.03 19.96 -1.84
C GLY A 396 -40.00 18.93 -2.40
N ASN A 397 -39.73 17.67 -2.08
CA ASN A 397 -40.57 16.53 -2.38
C ASN A 397 -40.60 15.56 -1.19
N VAL A 398 -41.76 15.01 -0.88
CA VAL A 398 -41.91 13.88 0.05
C VAL A 398 -42.91 12.89 -0.52
N GLY A 399 -42.58 11.60 -0.49
CA GLY A 399 -43.49 10.55 -0.97
C GLY A 399 -43.92 10.74 -2.44
N GLY A 400 -43.09 11.35 -3.28
CA GLY A 400 -43.40 11.67 -4.67
C GLY A 400 -44.15 12.99 -4.88
N GLN A 401 -44.62 13.64 -3.81
CA GLN A 401 -45.39 14.89 -3.88
C GLN A 401 -44.50 16.11 -3.62
N ARG A 402 -44.60 17.13 -4.48
CA ARG A 402 -43.82 18.36 -4.36
C ARG A 402 -44.50 19.35 -3.42
N PHE A 403 -43.70 20.09 -2.66
CA PHE A 403 -44.16 21.21 -1.85
C PHE A 403 -43.27 22.44 -2.07
N ARG A 404 -43.82 23.61 -1.78
CA ARG A 404 -43.10 24.90 -1.79
C ARG A 404 -43.26 25.54 -0.43
N ALA A 405 -42.17 26.05 0.12
CA ALA A 405 -42.17 26.72 1.40
C ALA A 405 -42.37 28.23 1.23
N GLU A 406 -43.01 28.84 2.21
CA GLU A 406 -43.19 30.27 2.35
C GLU A 406 -42.19 30.82 3.36
N ARG A 407 -41.57 31.94 3.02
CA ARG A 407 -40.67 32.64 3.91
C ARG A 407 -41.44 33.25 5.09
N ARG A 408 -40.90 33.13 6.29
CA ARG A 408 -41.39 33.74 7.53
C ARG A 408 -40.45 34.86 7.98
N GLU A 409 -40.94 35.71 8.87
CA GLU A 409 -40.23 36.90 9.36
C GLU A 409 -39.02 36.55 10.24
N ASP A 410 -38.97 35.34 10.80
CA ASP A 410 -37.92 34.85 11.69
C ASP A 410 -36.76 34.13 10.97
N GLY A 411 -36.68 34.28 9.65
CA GLY A 411 -35.63 33.67 8.82
C GLY A 411 -35.87 32.20 8.47
N TRP A 412 -36.96 31.60 8.96
CA TRP A 412 -37.38 30.26 8.56
C TRP A 412 -38.28 30.31 7.32
N TRP A 413 -38.28 29.19 6.60
CA TRP A 413 -39.24 28.84 5.57
C TRP A 413 -40.14 27.75 6.13
N SER A 414 -41.44 27.83 5.85
CA SER A 414 -42.39 26.82 6.31
C SER A 414 -43.24 26.29 5.18
N ALA A 415 -43.54 25.00 5.20
CA ALA A 415 -44.51 24.38 4.31
C ALA A 415 -45.42 23.45 5.10
N ARG A 416 -46.46 22.94 4.43
CA ARG A 416 -47.23 21.80 4.89
C ARG A 416 -46.93 20.61 3.99
N LEU A 417 -46.46 19.53 4.61
CA LEU A 417 -46.31 18.25 3.94
C LEU A 417 -47.69 17.65 3.70
N PRO A 418 -47.90 16.94 2.57
CA PRO A 418 -49.14 16.21 2.33
C PRO A 418 -49.29 15.06 3.34
N ALA A 419 -50.52 14.58 3.49
CA ALA A 419 -50.79 13.37 4.25
C ALA A 419 -50.01 12.19 3.65
N LEU A 420 -49.20 11.55 4.47
CA LEU A 420 -48.37 10.41 4.08
C LEU A 420 -49.08 9.10 4.39
N GLU A 421 -48.92 8.12 3.50
CA GLU A 421 -49.32 6.73 3.74
C GLU A 421 -48.36 6.06 4.74
N GLU A 422 -48.78 4.94 5.34
CA GLU A 422 -47.93 4.19 6.27
C GLU A 422 -46.60 3.77 5.62
N GLY A 423 -45.47 4.01 6.30
CA GLY A 423 -44.15 3.60 5.85
C GLY A 423 -43.09 4.70 5.92
N VAL A 424 -41.94 4.44 5.30
CA VAL A 424 -40.80 5.36 5.30
C VAL A 424 -40.75 6.11 3.98
N HIS A 425 -40.80 7.43 4.04
CA HIS A 425 -40.81 8.32 2.88
C HIS A 425 -39.48 9.08 2.77
N GLN A 426 -38.96 9.20 1.55
CA GLN A 426 -37.81 10.07 1.29
C GLN A 426 -38.29 11.53 1.23
N LEU A 427 -37.69 12.39 2.06
CA LEU A 427 -37.88 13.83 2.05
C LEU A 427 -36.66 14.48 1.41
N THR A 428 -36.89 15.22 0.33
CA THR A 428 -35.88 16.05 -0.34
C THR A 428 -36.25 17.51 -0.16
N VAL A 429 -35.34 18.32 0.38
CA VAL A 429 -35.45 19.77 0.49
C VAL A 429 -34.46 20.42 -0.49
N ILE A 430 -34.93 21.44 -1.20
CA ILE A 430 -34.17 22.20 -2.18
C ILE A 430 -34.27 23.68 -1.82
N ALA A 431 -33.13 24.34 -1.67
CA ALA A 431 -33.06 25.79 -1.57
C ALA A 431 -32.30 26.37 -2.77
N THR A 432 -32.78 27.49 -3.31
CA THR A 432 -32.29 28.14 -4.54
C THR A 432 -31.90 29.59 -4.28
N GLY A 433 -31.01 30.15 -5.08
CA GLY A 433 -30.41 31.47 -4.86
C GLY A 433 -29.59 31.52 -3.57
N VAL A 434 -28.90 30.41 -3.26
CA VAL A 434 -28.07 30.30 -2.05
C VAL A 434 -26.72 30.99 -2.31
N PRO A 435 -26.30 31.97 -1.49
CA PRO A 435 -25.00 32.60 -1.63
C PRO A 435 -23.88 31.54 -1.67
N GLY A 436 -23.00 31.61 -2.67
CA GLY A 436 -21.85 30.70 -2.82
C GLY A 436 -22.16 29.33 -3.47
N ALA A 437 -23.40 28.83 -3.40
CA ALA A 437 -23.76 27.50 -3.91
C ALA A 437 -24.81 27.49 -5.05
N ASP A 438 -25.51 28.62 -5.27
CA ASP A 438 -26.69 28.82 -6.14
C ASP A 438 -27.90 27.92 -5.78
N ARG A 439 -27.67 26.63 -5.53
CA ARG A 439 -28.66 25.66 -5.07
C ARG A 439 -28.05 24.65 -4.10
N ILE A 440 -28.76 24.36 -3.02
CA ILE A 440 -28.41 23.26 -2.09
C ILE A 440 -29.53 22.23 -2.01
N LEU A 441 -29.15 20.98 -1.77
CA LEU A 441 -30.05 19.84 -1.65
C LEU A 441 -29.82 19.15 -0.31
N PHE A 442 -30.89 18.88 0.42
CA PHE A 442 -30.88 18.11 1.65
C PHE A 442 -31.82 16.92 1.51
N ASN A 443 -31.31 15.72 1.79
CA ASN A 443 -32.08 14.48 1.72
C ASN A 443 -32.15 13.85 3.11
N THR A 444 -33.35 13.49 3.54
CA THR A 444 -33.59 12.70 4.75
C THR A 444 -34.73 11.70 4.53
N ARG A 445 -35.07 10.94 5.57
CA ARG A 445 -36.23 10.06 5.62
C ARG A 445 -37.15 10.49 6.75
N VAL A 446 -38.44 10.29 6.57
CA VAL A 446 -39.46 10.48 7.61
C VAL A 446 -40.36 9.27 7.64
N GLY A 447 -40.66 8.76 8.83
CA GLY A 447 -41.62 7.69 9.04
C GLY A 447 -43.04 8.26 9.15
N ALA A 448 -44.01 7.58 8.56
CA ALA A 448 -45.43 7.83 8.79
C ALA A 448 -46.04 6.59 9.43
N ALA A 449 -46.56 6.73 10.65
CA ALA A 449 -47.11 5.62 11.42
C ALA A 449 -48.42 6.03 12.11
N SER A 450 -49.28 5.05 12.39
CA SER A 450 -50.50 5.29 13.16
C SER A 450 -50.06 5.51 14.61
N CYS A 451 -50.32 6.71 15.14
CA CYS A 451 -50.07 6.96 16.55
C CYS A 451 -51.02 6.08 17.37
N VAL A 452 -50.52 4.97 17.91
CA VAL A 452 -51.18 4.32 19.04
C VAL A 452 -50.95 5.26 20.22
N SER A 453 -52.02 5.93 20.65
CA SER A 453 -52.01 6.74 21.86
C SER A 453 -51.55 5.89 23.05
N GLU A 454 -50.48 6.31 23.72
CA GLU A 454 -50.38 6.12 25.18
C GLU A 454 -51.14 7.25 25.89
#